data_AF-A0A1V0FWQ9-F1
#
_entry.id   AF-A0A1V0FWQ9-F1
#
_cell.length_a   1.000
_cell.length_b   1.000
_cell.length_c   1.000
_cell.angle_alpha   90.00
_cell.angle_beta   90.00
_cell.angle_gamma   90.00
#
_symmetry.space_group_name_H-M   'P 1'
#
loop_
_entity.id
_entity.type
_entity.pdbx_description
1 polymer ?
#
loop_
_entity_poly.entity_id
_entity_poly.type
_entity_poly.pdbx_seq_one_letter_code
_entity_poly.pdbx_strand_id
1 'polypeptide(L)' 'QCIKLEGECTKNKDNCCAEHRCRCYDKYVNGIKTEVRCWCFEKDVTYKPTFEIK' A
#
# COMPACT_ATOMS: atom_id res chain seq x y z
N GLN A 1 -17.78 -5.94 5.99
CA GLN A 1 -17.21 -4.58 6.08
C GLN A 1 -15.88 -4.59 5.35
N CYS A 2 -15.63 -3.65 4.43
CA CYS A 2 -14.38 -3.57 3.67
C CYS A 2 -13.40 -2.56 4.26
N ILE A 3 -12.13 -2.68 3.91
CA ILE A 3 -11.02 -1.81 4.32
C ILE A 3 -10.97 -0.61 3.36
N LYS A 4 -11.05 0.60 3.93
CA LYS A 4 -11.03 1.87 3.19
C LYS A 4 -9.61 2.19 2.67
N LEU A 5 -9.50 3.26 1.88
CA LEU A 5 -8.23 3.79 1.37
C LEU A 5 -7.23 3.98 2.53
N GLU A 6 -5.97 3.62 2.30
CA GLU A 6 -4.86 3.63 3.26
C GLU A 6 -5.07 2.76 4.51
N GLY A 7 -6.13 1.95 4.57
CA GLY A 7 -6.33 0.96 5.63
C GLY A 7 -5.41 -0.25 5.48
N GLU A 8 -4.93 -0.81 6.60
CA GLU A 8 -4.04 -1.97 6.61
C GLU A 8 -4.77 -3.24 6.12
N CYS A 9 -4.20 -3.91 5.13
CA CYS A 9 -4.71 -5.16 4.55
C CYS A 9 -3.69 -6.31 4.62
N THR A 10 -2.63 -6.19 5.43
CA THR A 10 -1.56 -7.19 5.56
C THR A 10 -2.10 -8.59 5.86
N LYS A 11 -3.11 -8.69 6.74
CA LYS A 11 -3.72 -9.98 7.14
C LYS A 11 -4.83 -10.45 6.20
N ASN A 12 -5.40 -9.57 5.38
CA ASN A 12 -6.52 -9.89 4.50
C ASN A 12 -6.46 -9.03 3.24
N LYS A 13 -5.79 -9.56 2.21
CA LYS A 13 -5.43 -8.83 0.99
C LYS A 13 -6.63 -8.55 0.08
N ASP A 14 -7.71 -9.31 0.23
CA ASP A 14 -8.89 -9.24 -0.63
C ASP A 14 -10.04 -8.41 -0.02
N ASN A 15 -9.87 -7.90 1.20
CA ASN A 15 -10.93 -7.18 1.91
C ASN A 15 -10.91 -5.65 1.69
N CYS A 16 -10.10 -5.14 0.77
CA CYS A 16 -10.20 -3.74 0.36
C CYS A 16 -11.57 -3.45 -0.28
N CYS A 17 -12.08 -2.24 -0.11
CA CYS A 17 -13.32 -1.83 -0.78
C CYS A 17 -13.19 -1.89 -2.32
N ALA A 18 -14.31 -1.98 -3.04
CA ALA A 18 -14.36 -2.34 -4.47
C ALA A 18 -13.38 -1.56 -5.37
N GLU A 19 -13.19 -0.25 -5.12
CA GLU A 19 -12.33 0.63 -5.91
C GLU A 19 -10.84 0.60 -5.48
N HIS A 20 -10.48 -0.25 -4.52
CA HIS A 20 -9.13 -0.32 -3.96
C HIS A 20 -8.52 -1.73 -4.09
N ARG A 21 -7.20 -1.80 -4.27
CA ARG A 21 -6.39 -3.02 -4.24
C ARG A 21 -5.39 -2.97 -3.09
N CYS A 22 -5.18 -4.10 -2.44
CA CYS A 22 -4.14 -4.23 -1.42
C CYS A 22 -2.76 -4.22 -2.08
N ARG A 23 -1.89 -3.28 -1.72
CA ARG A 23 -0.50 -3.21 -2.16
C ARG A 23 0.42 -3.40 -0.97
N CYS A 24 1.47 -4.20 -1.14
CA CYS A 24 2.44 -4.52 -0.09
C CYS A 24 3.77 -3.84 -0.35
N TYR A 25 4.42 -3.42 0.73
CA TYR A 25 5.70 -2.72 0.73
C TYR A 25 6.60 -3.37 1.78
N ASP A 26 7.89 -3.44 1.45
CA ASP A 26 8.92 -3.82 2.39
C ASP A 26 9.22 -2.61 3.29
N LYS A 27 9.08 -2.78 4.60
CA LYS A 27 9.50 -1.79 5.59
C LYS A 27 10.97 -1.97 5.89
N TYR A 28 11.72 -0.88 5.75
CA TYR A 28 13.12 -0.79 6.13
C TYR A 28 13.29 0.16 7.31
N VAL A 29 14.07 -0.24 8.31
CA VAL A 29 14.49 0.60 9.43
C VAL A 29 16.01 0.65 9.42
N ASN A 30 16.59 1.84 9.30
CA ASN A 30 18.04 2.03 9.14
C ASN A 30 18.65 1.19 8.00
N GLY A 31 17.93 1.07 6.88
CA GLY A 31 18.36 0.28 5.71
C GLY A 31 18.18 -1.23 5.85
N ILE A 32 17.71 -1.73 6.99
CA ILE A 32 17.47 -3.17 7.23
C ILE A 32 15.99 -3.47 7.05
N LYS A 33 15.66 -4.48 6.22
CA LYS A 33 14.28 -4.96 6.03
C LYS A 33 13.76 -5.58 7.34
N THR A 34 12.69 -5.03 7.90
CA THR A 34 12.12 -5.48 9.18
C THR A 34 10.82 -6.27 9.01
N GLU A 35 9.96 -5.89 8.07
CA GLU A 35 8.64 -6.52 7.87
C GLU A 35 8.07 -6.18 6.49
N VAL A 36 7.04 -6.92 6.07
CA VAL A 36 6.18 -6.58 4.94
C VAL A 36 4.89 -6.01 5.49
N ARG A 37 4.45 -4.86 4.98
CA ARG A 37 3.14 -4.28 5.31
C ARG A 37 2.36 -3.95 4.06
N CYS A 38 1.05 -4.10 4.14
CA CYS A 38 0.16 -3.85 3.01
C CYS A 38 -0.96 -2.89 3.37
N TRP A 39 -1.34 -2.04 2.41
CA TRP A 39 -2.43 -1.09 2.54
C TRP A 39 -3.30 -1.06 1.28
N CYS A 40 -4.56 -0.66 1.43
CA CYS A 40 -5.48 -0.47 0.32
C CYS A 40 -5.17 0.85 -0.40
N PHE A 41 -4.97 0.78 -1.72
CA PHE A 41 -4.78 1.95 -2.59
C PHE A 41 -5.72 1.84 -3.78
N GLU A 42 -6.01 2.95 -4.46
CA GLU A 42 -6.84 2.98 -5.65
C GLU A 42 -6.38 1.94 -6.69
N LYS A 43 -7.37 1.23 -7.23
CA LYS A 43 -7.18 0.38 -8.41
C LYS A 43 -6.85 1.26 -9.60
N ASP A 44 -5.97 0.77 -10.46
CA ASP A 44 -5.65 1.38 -11.75
C ASP A 44 -5.10 2.83 -11.71
N VAL A 45 -4.74 3.33 -10.51
CA VAL A 45 -4.04 4.61 -10.32
C VAL A 45 -2.53 4.40 -10.18
N THR A 46 -1.77 5.24 -10.90
CA THR A 46 -0.31 5.35 -10.83
C THR A 46 0.08 6.77 -10.43
N TYR A 47 0.79 6.92 -9.31
CA TYR A 47 1.35 8.20 -8.89
C TYR A 47 2.73 8.38 -9.51
N LYS A 48 2.99 9.57 -10.05
CA LYS A 48 4.31 9.99 -10.50
C LYS A 48 4.82 11.06 -9.54
N PRO A 49 6.11 11.07 -9.18
CA PRO A 49 6.66 12.16 -8.39
C PRO A 49 6.48 13.48 -9.16
N THR A 50 5.90 14.49 -8.51
CA THR A 50 5.76 15.83 -9.10
C THR A 50 7.11 16.51 -9.29
N PHE A 51 8.12 16.12 -8.51
CA PHE A 51 9.48 16.62 -8.60
C PHE A 51 10.45 15.44 -8.51
N GLU A 52 11.25 15.22 -9.55
CA GLU A 52 12.42 14.35 -9.48
C GLU A 52 13.55 15.16 -8.81
N ILE A 53 13.97 14.76 -7.61
CA ILE A 53 15.20 15.29 -7.02
C ILE A 53 16.34 14.72 -7.87
N LYS A 54 16.95 15.56 -8.71
CA LYS A 54 18.15 15.23 -9.47
C LYS A 54 19.37 15.13 -8.57
#